data_AF-A0A1Z9PP75-F1
#
_entry.id   AF-A0A1Z9PP75-F1
#
_cell.length_a   1.000
_cell.length_b   1.000
_cell.length_c   1.000
_cell.angle_alpha   90.00
_cell.angle_beta   90.00
_cell.angle_gamma   90.00
#
_symmetry.space_group_name_H-M   'P 1'
#
loop_
_entity.id
_entity.type
_entity.pdbx_description
1 polymer ?
#
loop_
_entity_poly.entity_id
_entity_poly.type
_entity_poly.pdbx_seq_one_letter_code
_entity_poly.pdbx_strand_id
1 'polypeptide(L)'
;MKVNESTNIAMPIKNLISIIVAVGIGVWAYFGITEKLNSHSTQLELMQKDLDKAVEFSIKWPRGEMGSLPADSEQYLLIENNLVELEKITERVDAMMNNKVNIERLQKDVDKLMNGLEKLKDKVRQNGSHN
;
A
#
# COMPACT_ATOMS: atom_id res chain seq x y z
N MET A 1 15.67 43.20 70.00
CA MET A 1 15.27 43.86 68.74
C MET A 1 13.76 43.76 68.60
N LYS A 2 13.05 44.89 68.74
CA LYS A 2 11.63 45.00 68.41
C LYS A 2 11.54 45.31 66.92
N VAL A 3 10.84 44.48 66.17
CA VAL A 3 10.57 44.74 64.75
C VAL A 3 9.63 45.95 64.69
N ASN A 4 10.08 46.99 64.00
CA ASN A 4 9.38 48.25 63.84
C ASN A 4 8.13 48.04 62.95
N GLU A 5 6.95 48.31 63.49
CA GLU A 5 5.62 48.21 62.84
C GLU A 5 5.24 49.47 62.05
N SER A 6 6.21 50.31 61.67
CA SER A 6 5.94 51.60 61.02
C SER A 6 6.61 51.73 59.65
N THR A 7 6.47 50.71 58.81
CA THR A 7 6.66 50.87 57.36
C THR A 7 5.31 50.81 56.68
N ASN A 8 4.94 51.94 56.08
CA ASN A 8 3.71 52.24 55.35
C ASN A 8 3.31 51.20 54.31
N ILE A 9 2.62 50.13 54.72
CA ILE A 9 1.70 49.40 53.84
C ILE A 9 0.36 49.38 54.56
N ALA A 10 -0.33 50.52 54.50
CA ALA A 10 -1.68 50.72 55.02
C ALA A 10 -2.74 50.07 54.12
N MET A 11 -2.46 48.88 53.58
CA MET A 11 -3.45 48.08 52.86
C MET A 11 -3.70 46.79 53.63
N PRO A 12 -4.98 46.42 53.89
CA PRO A 12 -5.30 45.14 54.52
C PRO A 12 -4.65 44.01 53.71
N ILE A 13 -3.83 43.17 54.36
CA ILE A 13 -3.12 42.05 53.72
C ILE A 13 -4.07 41.15 52.89
N LYS A 14 -5.33 41.05 53.31
CA LYS A 14 -6.40 40.33 52.59
C LYS A 14 -6.69 40.92 51.19
N ASN A 15 -6.66 42.24 51.03
CA ASN A 15 -6.86 42.90 49.73
C ASN A 15 -5.66 42.64 48.81
N LEU A 16 -4.44 42.67 49.36
CA LEU A 16 -3.23 42.37 48.60
C LEU A 16 -3.24 40.92 48.08
N ILE A 17 -3.55 39.95 48.94
CA ILE A 17 -3.66 38.53 48.56
C ILE A 17 -4.76 38.35 47.50
N SER A 18 -5.92 39.00 47.66
CA SER A 18 -7.01 38.92 46.69
C SER A 18 -6.60 39.45 45.31
N ILE A 19 -5.84 40.54 45.25
CA ILE A 19 -5.33 41.09 43.98
C ILE A 19 -4.34 40.11 43.33
N ILE A 20 -3.42 39.52 44.11
CA ILE A 20 -2.44 38.56 43.59
C ILE A 20 -3.13 37.31 43.01
N VAL A 21 -4.14 36.78 43.72
CA VAL A 21 -4.91 35.62 43.25
C VAL A 21 -5.72 35.97 41.98
N ALA A 22 -6.36 37.14 41.95
CA ALA A 22 -7.11 37.59 40.77
C ALA A 22 -6.20 37.76 39.54
N VAL A 23 -5.03 38.37 39.73
CA VAL A 23 -4.03 38.51 38.66
C VAL A 23 -3.50 37.14 38.22
N GLY A 24 -3.24 36.22 39.16
CA GLY A 24 -2.79 34.85 38.85
C GLY A 24 -3.79 34.08 37.98
N ILE A 25 -5.09 34.16 38.30
CA ILE A 25 -6.15 33.53 37.48
C ILE A 25 -6.25 34.21 36.12
N GLY A 26 -6.14 35.54 36.05
CA GLY A 26 -6.20 36.29 34.80
C GLY A 26 -5.07 35.92 33.84
N VAL A 27 -3.84 35.80 34.35
CA VAL A 27 -2.67 35.39 33.58
C VAL A 27 -2.80 33.94 33.12
N TRP A 28 -3.24 33.03 34.00
CA TRP A 28 -3.47 31.63 33.65
C TRP A 28 -4.53 31.47 32.55
N ALA A 29 -5.67 32.17 32.68
CA ALA A 29 -6.74 32.14 31.67
C ALA A 29 -6.27 32.74 30.34
N TYR A 30 -5.54 33.87 30.37
CA TYR A 30 -5.01 34.51 29.17
C TYR A 30 -4.06 33.60 28.39
N PHE A 31 -3.10 32.97 29.08
CA PHE A 31 -2.17 32.05 28.42
C PHE A 31 -2.87 30.78 27.93
N GLY A 32 -3.80 30.22 28.71
CA GLY A 32 -4.56 29.03 28.29
C GLY A 32 -5.45 29.27 27.06
N ILE A 33 -6.06 30.46 26.95
CA ILE A 33 -6.83 30.83 25.75
C ILE A 33 -5.89 31.04 24.56
N THR A 34 -4.78 31.75 24.76
CA THR A 34 -3.82 32.07 23.69
C THR A 34 -3.18 30.81 23.11
N GLU A 35 -2.82 29.85 23.95
CA GLU A 35 -2.27 28.55 23.51
C GLU A 35 -3.28 27.77 22.66
N LYS A 36 -4.53 27.66 23.12
CA LYS A 36 -5.59 26.98 22.36
C LYS A 36 -5.87 27.67 21.03
N LEU A 37 -5.92 29.00 21.03
CA LEU A 37 -6.14 29.78 19.81
C LEU A 37 -5.02 29.54 18.80
N ASN A 38 -3.76 29.51 19.26
CA ASN A 38 -2.62 29.26 18.39
C ASN A 38 -2.62 27.83 17.83
N SER A 39 -2.97 26.84 18.67
CA SER A 39 -3.15 25.44 18.24
C SER A 39 -4.25 25.31 17.18
N HIS A 40 -5.41 25.92 17.40
CA HIS A 40 -6.50 25.92 16.43
C HIS A 40 -6.13 26.64 15.13
N SER A 41 -5.42 27.77 15.23
CA SER A 41 -4.93 28.51 14.06
C SER A 41 -4.00 27.66 13.20
N THR A 42 -3.07 26.93 13.84
CA THR A 42 -2.16 26.02 13.14
C THR A 42 -2.92 24.86 12.50
N GLN A 43 -3.88 24.26 13.21
CA GLN A 43 -4.71 23.19 12.68
C GLN A 43 -5.52 23.64 11.45
N LEU A 44 -6.11 24.84 11.50
CA LEU A 44 -6.84 25.40 10.36
C LEU A 44 -5.93 25.64 9.16
N GLU A 45 -4.71 26.13 9.37
CA GLU A 45 -3.75 26.32 8.28
C GLU A 45 -3.35 24.99 7.62
N LEU A 46 -3.13 23.94 8.43
CA LEU A 46 -2.84 22.59 7.92
C LEU A 46 -4.04 22.03 7.16
N MET A 47 -5.24 22.14 7.71
CA MET A 47 -6.48 21.70 7.04
C MET A 47 -6.70 22.41 5.70
N GLN A 48 -6.42 23.72 5.62
CA GLN A 48 -6.52 24.46 4.37
C GLN A 48 -5.54 23.92 3.33
N LYS A 49 -4.28 23.71 3.71
CA LYS A 49 -3.26 23.13 2.81
C LYS A 49 -3.64 21.72 2.35
N ASP A 50 -4.21 20.91 3.22
CA ASP A 50 -4.66 19.57 2.88
C ASP A 50 -5.85 19.59 1.93
N LEU A 51 -6.80 20.51 2.13
CA LEU A 51 -7.92 20.72 1.22
C LEU A 51 -7.44 21.15 -0.17
N ASP A 52 -6.52 22.12 -0.24
CA ASP A 52 -5.97 22.60 -1.52
C ASP A 52 -5.25 21.48 -2.28
N LYS A 53 -4.46 20.67 -1.57
CA LYS A 53 -3.81 19.48 -2.15
C LYS A 53 -4.81 18.43 -2.60
N ALA A 54 -5.90 18.20 -1.86
CA ALA A 54 -6.94 17.25 -2.23
C ALA A 54 -7.70 17.70 -3.48
N VAL A 55 -8.01 19.00 -3.58
CA VAL A 55 -8.59 19.60 -4.78
C VAL A 55 -7.62 19.47 -5.96
N GLU A 56 -6.35 19.83 -5.76
CA GLU A 56 -5.31 19.67 -6.78
C GLU A 56 -5.18 18.21 -7.23
N PHE A 57 -5.22 17.25 -6.31
CA PHE A 57 -5.29 15.82 -6.61
C PHE A 57 -6.48 15.48 -7.49
N SER A 58 -7.68 15.86 -7.08
CA SER A 58 -8.90 15.53 -7.81
C SER A 58 -8.93 16.08 -9.24
N ILE A 59 -8.28 17.22 -9.48
CA ILE A 59 -8.26 17.88 -10.79
C ILE A 59 -7.10 17.35 -11.65
N LYS A 60 -5.88 17.29 -11.11
CA LYS A 60 -4.70 16.96 -11.90
C LYS A 60 -4.53 15.45 -12.10
N TRP A 61 -4.99 14.61 -11.17
CA TRP A 61 -4.86 13.16 -11.26
C TRP A 61 -5.55 12.57 -12.51
N PRO A 62 -6.84 12.84 -12.78
CA PRO A 62 -7.49 12.34 -14.00
C PRO A 62 -6.91 12.93 -15.28
N ARG A 63 -6.24 14.09 -15.18
CA ARG A 63 -5.66 14.82 -16.32
C ARG A 63 -4.21 14.41 -16.61
N GLY A 64 -3.57 13.62 -15.75
CA GLY A 64 -2.16 13.24 -15.88
C GLY A 64 -1.17 14.41 -15.67
N GLU A 65 -1.63 15.53 -15.12
CA GLU A 65 -0.82 16.75 -14.91
C GLU A 65 -0.05 16.74 -13.57
N MET A 66 -0.19 15.66 -12.79
CA MET A 66 0.40 15.50 -11.45
C MET A 66 1.84 14.95 -11.47
N GLY A 67 2.33 14.54 -12.64
CA GLY A 67 3.58 13.79 -12.75
C GLY A 67 3.44 12.36 -12.20
N SER A 68 4.55 11.69 -11.97
CA SER A 68 4.58 10.36 -11.36
C SER A 68 4.61 10.51 -9.84
N LEU A 69 3.55 10.05 -9.15
CA LEU A 69 3.61 9.93 -7.69
C LEU A 69 4.67 8.86 -7.33
N PRO A 70 5.33 8.95 -6.16
CA PRO A 70 6.28 7.93 -5.73
C PRO A 70 5.68 6.51 -5.75
N ALA A 71 4.40 6.39 -5.37
CA ALA A 71 3.66 5.13 -5.43
C ALA A 71 3.46 4.61 -6.87
N ASP A 72 3.44 5.49 -7.86
CA ASP A 72 3.32 5.07 -9.27
C ASP A 72 4.61 4.38 -9.72
N SER A 73 5.77 4.85 -9.27
CA SER A 73 7.06 4.25 -9.62
C SER A 73 7.17 2.80 -9.10
N GLU A 74 6.71 2.55 -7.88
CA GLU A 74 6.63 1.19 -7.32
C GLU A 74 5.60 0.34 -8.06
N GLN A 75 4.42 0.90 -8.38
CA GLN A 75 3.40 0.20 -9.17
C GLN A 75 3.91 -0.17 -10.57
N TYR A 76 4.63 0.73 -11.24
CA TYR A 76 5.25 0.46 -12.55
C TYR A 76 6.25 -0.69 -12.46
N LEU A 77 7.09 -0.73 -11.41
CA LEU A 77 8.01 -1.84 -11.19
C LEU A 77 7.27 -3.18 -10.96
N LEU A 78 6.18 -3.17 -10.21
CA LEU A 78 5.35 -4.36 -10.01
C LEU A 78 4.68 -4.81 -11.31
N ILE A 79 4.20 -3.88 -12.13
CA ILE A 79 3.59 -4.18 -13.42
C ILE A 79 4.64 -4.77 -14.37
N GLU A 80 5.84 -4.19 -14.43
CA GLU A 80 6.97 -4.70 -15.21
C GLU A 80 7.29 -6.15 -14.83
N ASN A 81 7.40 -6.44 -13.52
CA ASN A 81 7.67 -7.79 -13.03
C ASN A 81 6.56 -8.77 -13.42
N ASN A 82 5.28 -8.37 -13.30
CA ASN A 82 4.16 -9.19 -13.73
C ASN A 82 4.16 -9.44 -15.25
N LEU A 83 4.53 -8.46 -16.07
CA LEU A 83 4.66 -8.62 -17.52
C LEU A 83 5.73 -9.67 -17.87
N VAL A 84 6.89 -9.60 -17.23
CA VAL A 84 7.96 -10.61 -17.41
C VAL A 84 7.50 -12.01 -16.99
N GLU A 85 6.70 -12.13 -15.93
CA GLU A 85 6.12 -13.41 -15.54
C GLU A 85 5.09 -13.93 -16.54
N LEU A 86 4.25 -13.05 -17.08
CA LEU A 86 3.28 -13.40 -18.12
C LEU A 86 3.97 -13.87 -19.41
N GLU A 87 5.06 -13.23 -19.82
CA GLU A 87 5.87 -13.68 -20.96
C GLU A 87 6.42 -15.09 -20.74
N LYS A 88 7.02 -15.36 -19.58
CA LYS A 88 7.51 -16.70 -19.22
C LYS A 88 6.41 -17.76 -19.19
N ILE A 89 5.21 -17.40 -18.73
CA ILE A 89 4.05 -18.29 -18.74
C ILE A 89 3.63 -18.59 -20.18
N THR A 90 3.59 -17.56 -21.04
CA THR A 90 3.22 -17.69 -22.45
C THR A 90 4.18 -18.64 -23.18
N GLU A 91 5.50 -18.45 -23.02
CA GLU A 91 6.51 -19.35 -23.60
C GLU A 91 6.34 -20.81 -23.14
N ARG A 92 6.04 -21.02 -21.85
CA ARG A 92 5.78 -22.37 -21.31
C ARG A 92 4.52 -22.98 -21.90
N VAL A 93 3.45 -22.21 -22.06
CA VAL A 93 2.20 -22.66 -22.67
C VAL A 93 2.42 -23.09 -24.12
N ASP A 94 3.16 -22.30 -24.89
CA ASP A 94 3.51 -22.63 -26.28
C ASP A 94 4.35 -23.91 -26.37
N ALA A 95 5.34 -24.07 -25.49
CA ALA A 95 6.13 -25.30 -25.41
C ALA A 95 5.26 -26.52 -25.04
N MET A 96 4.33 -26.38 -24.09
CA MET A 96 3.41 -27.46 -23.71
C MET A 96 2.47 -27.86 -24.85
N MET A 97 2.00 -26.90 -25.65
CA MET A 97 1.16 -27.18 -26.82
C MET A 97 1.89 -28.05 -27.85
N ASN A 98 3.15 -27.72 -28.15
CA ASN A 98 3.99 -28.53 -29.04
C ASN A 98 4.23 -29.93 -28.49
N ASN A 99 4.50 -30.04 -27.19
CA ASN A 99 4.65 -31.34 -26.52
C ASN A 99 3.37 -32.18 -26.60
N LYS A 100 2.20 -31.58 -26.40
CA LYS A 100 0.90 -32.27 -26.52
C LYS A 100 0.72 -32.87 -27.91
N VAL A 101 0.96 -32.09 -28.97
CA VAL A 101 0.83 -32.58 -30.36
C VAL A 101 1.81 -33.73 -30.63
N ASN A 102 3.04 -33.63 -30.15
CA ASN A 102 4.03 -34.69 -30.29
C ASN A 102 3.61 -35.97 -29.54
N ILE A 103 3.09 -35.84 -28.32
CA ILE A 103 2.57 -36.97 -27.54
C ILE A 103 1.39 -37.63 -28.26
N GLU A 104 0.42 -36.85 -28.77
CA GLU A 104 -0.71 -37.39 -29.52
C GLU A 104 -0.26 -38.14 -30.79
N ARG A 105 0.78 -37.66 -31.46
CA ARG A 105 1.39 -38.35 -32.60
C ARG A 105 2.05 -39.66 -32.18
N LEU A 106 2.86 -39.64 -31.13
CA LEU A 106 3.53 -40.82 -30.60
C LEU A 106 2.51 -41.89 -30.16
N GLN A 107 1.42 -41.49 -29.52
CA GLN A 107 0.32 -42.40 -29.15
C GLN A 107 -0.25 -43.11 -30.39
N LYS A 108 -0.57 -42.37 -31.46
CA LYS A 108 -1.07 -42.96 -32.72
C LYS A 108 -0.07 -43.91 -33.37
N ASP A 109 1.22 -43.57 -33.32
CA ASP A 109 2.26 -44.42 -33.91
C ASP A 109 2.45 -45.70 -33.08
N VAL A 110 2.38 -45.61 -31.74
CA VAL A 110 2.35 -46.78 -30.84
C VAL A 110 1.14 -47.68 -31.14
N ASP A 111 -0.06 -47.11 -31.33
CA ASP A 111 -1.25 -47.88 -31.67
C ASP A 111 -1.08 -48.64 -33.01
N LYS A 112 -0.50 -47.99 -34.02
CA LYS A 112 -0.20 -48.64 -35.30
C LYS A 112 0.82 -49.75 -35.16
N LEU A 113 1.89 -49.53 -34.38
CA LEU A 113 2.90 -50.54 -34.10
C LEU A 113 2.29 -51.74 -33.40
N MET A 114 1.43 -51.53 -32.40
CA MET A 114 0.76 -52.61 -31.67
C MET A 114 -0.14 -53.44 -32.59
N ASN A 115 -0.92 -52.78 -33.45
CA ASN A 115 -1.72 -53.45 -34.49
C ASN A 115 -0.85 -54.24 -35.49
N GLY A 116 0.29 -53.68 -35.90
CA GLY A 116 1.23 -54.36 -36.79
C GLY A 116 1.86 -55.59 -36.14
N LEU A 117 2.19 -55.50 -34.86
CA LEU A 117 2.78 -56.57 -34.06
C LEU A 117 1.78 -57.72 -33.86
N GLU A 118 0.50 -57.41 -33.64
CA GLU A 118 -0.58 -58.39 -33.56
C GLU A 118 -0.78 -59.14 -34.88
N LYS A 119 -0.84 -58.42 -36.01
CA LYS A 119 -0.88 -59.05 -37.35
C LYS A 119 0.33 -59.95 -37.62
N LEU A 120 1.53 -59.57 -37.17
CA LEU A 120 2.73 -60.38 -37.33
C LEU A 120 2.66 -61.65 -36.47
N LYS A 121 2.20 -61.51 -35.22
CA LYS A 121 1.97 -62.64 -34.30
C LYS A 121 0.98 -63.65 -34.88
N ASP A 122 -0.12 -63.18 -35.47
CA ASP A 122 -1.12 -64.05 -36.11
C ASP A 122 -0.53 -64.80 -37.31
N LYS A 123 0.24 -64.12 -38.17
CA LYS A 123 0.95 -64.76 -39.29
C LYS A 123 1.94 -65.84 -38.83
N VAL A 124 2.70 -65.55 -37.77
CA VAL A 124 3.64 -66.53 -37.18
C VAL A 124 2.87 -67.73 -36.61
N ARG A 125 1.73 -67.52 -35.95
CA ARG A 125 0.87 -68.59 -35.42
C ARG A 125 0.28 -69.46 -36.53
N GLN A 126 -0.13 -68.87 -37.64
CA GLN A 126 -0.63 -69.61 -38.81
C GLN A 126 0.48 -70.45 -39.47
N ASN A 127 1.68 -69.89 -39.63
CA ASN A 127 2.82 -70.61 -40.20
C ASN A 127 3.31 -71.78 -39.32
N GLY A 128 3.23 -71.65 -37.99
CA GLY A 128 3.62 -72.72 -37.06
C GLY A 128 2.63 -73.89 -36.96
N SER A 129 1.45 -73.79 -37.58
CA SER A 129 0.41 -74.83 -37.58
C SER A 129 0.50 -75.79 -38.78
N HIS A 130 1.49 -75.62 -39.65
CA HIS A 130 1.80 -76.55 -40.74
C HIS A 130 2.99 -77.44 -40.36
N ASN A 131 2.73 -78.44 -39.51
CA ASN A 131 3.51 -79.67 -39.34
C ASN A 131 2.59 -80.74 -38.73
#